data_AF-X6JTT4-F1
#
_entry.id   AF-X6JTT4-F1
#
_cell.length_a   1.000
_cell.length_b   1.000
_cell.length_c   1.000
_cell.angle_alpha   90.00
_cell.angle_beta   90.00
_cell.angle_gamma   90.00
#
_symmetry.space_group_name_H-M   'P 1'
#
loop_
_entity.id
_entity.type
_entity.pdbx_description
1 polymer ?
#
loop_
_entity_poly.entity_id
_entity_poly.type
_entity_poly.pdbx_seq_one_letter_code
_entity_poly.pdbx_strand_id
1 'polypeptide(L)'
;MRPGRLIGKIILAFAGFMAVFPLAWTAVNSLKNNVDIITRVPRLVFTPTFDNISYIIGRDSVMTGLYNSVISCGVAVLIGVMLGLPAAYAVARYPNRFAGDIQFFVLSLRFLPPVAVAIPLMVIWLQIGLYDTLPALIVTYSLLTISVIMWLAIPAFQAVPKEIEEAAFVDGYGAYSVFWRIALPVAARSLIGAVAFSFVLVWNEFLIALMLSSSNAKTLPIVASELSQQGMNVPWGILNASVVLLSLPPLLFLGVLSGFLNSVFRQKRLDARTYLCGHWCLRKKANCRCARSRCRSTSDRAMSRSPSTRSASAAATCTITPMARSAAMSCGPRWCSATKPRERSSRSAPMSAR
;
A
#
# COMPACT_ATOMS: atom_id res chain seq x y z
N MET A 1 13.54 -5.33 28.57
CA MET A 1 12.55 -4.66 27.67
C MET A 1 11.38 -4.20 28.53
N ARG A 2 10.80 -3.00 28.31
CA ARG A 2 9.62 -2.56 29.09
C ARG A 2 8.49 -3.59 28.91
N PRO A 3 7.83 -4.09 29.98
CA PRO A 3 6.85 -5.17 29.90
C PRO A 3 5.70 -4.87 28.91
N GLY A 4 5.25 -3.61 28.83
CA GLY A 4 4.25 -3.20 27.83
C GLY A 4 4.68 -3.37 26.37
N ARG A 5 5.98 -3.28 26.05
CA ARG A 5 6.47 -3.55 24.68
C ARG A 5 6.49 -5.05 24.35
N LEU A 6 6.66 -5.91 25.36
CA LEU A 6 6.63 -7.35 25.16
C LEU A 6 5.18 -7.83 24.92
N ILE A 7 4.24 -7.35 25.73
CA ILE A 7 2.81 -7.63 25.57
C ILE A 7 2.33 -7.18 24.19
N GLY A 8 2.67 -5.96 23.77
CA GLY A 8 2.32 -5.48 22.43
C GLY A 8 2.87 -6.35 21.30
N LYS A 9 4.12 -6.85 21.42
CA LYS A 9 4.70 -7.76 20.43
C LYS A 9 3.97 -9.11 20.39
N ILE A 10 3.58 -9.66 21.54
CA ILE A 10 2.85 -10.92 21.63
C ILE A 10 1.47 -10.78 20.98
N ILE A 11 0.75 -9.70 21.28
CA ILE A 11 -0.57 -9.42 20.67
C ILE A 11 -0.44 -9.30 19.15
N LEU A 12 0.56 -8.55 18.66
CA LEU A 12 0.79 -8.42 17.22
C LEU A 12 1.18 -9.74 16.56
N ALA A 13 2.02 -10.56 17.21
CA ALA A 13 2.40 -11.87 16.70
C ALA A 13 1.19 -12.82 16.64
N PHE A 14 0.36 -12.81 17.67
CA PHE A 14 -0.87 -13.63 17.71
C PHE A 14 -1.89 -13.18 16.66
N ALA A 15 -2.12 -11.88 16.51
CA ALA A 15 -2.99 -11.35 15.47
C ALA A 15 -2.46 -11.70 14.06
N GLY A 16 -1.15 -11.58 13.85
CA GLY A 16 -0.50 -11.99 12.60
C GLY A 16 -0.66 -13.49 12.33
N PHE A 17 -0.48 -14.33 13.34
CA PHE A 17 -0.72 -15.78 13.23
C PHE A 17 -2.17 -16.07 12.84
N MET A 18 -3.15 -15.46 13.52
CA MET A 18 -4.57 -15.67 13.22
C MET A 18 -4.96 -15.24 11.80
N ALA A 19 -4.35 -14.18 11.26
CA ALA A 19 -4.58 -13.74 9.89
C ALA A 19 -3.97 -14.70 8.85
N VAL A 20 -2.78 -15.24 9.12
CA VAL A 20 -2.06 -16.11 8.17
C VAL A 20 -2.50 -17.57 8.27
N PHE A 21 -2.95 -18.01 9.45
CA PHE A 21 -3.35 -19.39 9.72
C PHE A 21 -4.34 -19.97 8.70
N PRO A 22 -5.48 -19.33 8.35
CA PRO A 22 -6.41 -19.90 7.38
C PRO A 22 -5.79 -20.02 5.99
N LEU A 23 -4.96 -19.07 5.57
CA LEU A 23 -4.26 -19.12 4.27
C LEU A 23 -3.20 -20.22 4.24
N ALA A 24 -2.46 -20.40 5.33
CA ALA A 24 -1.50 -21.49 5.46
C ALA A 24 -2.23 -22.85 5.48
N TRP A 25 -3.39 -22.93 6.13
CA TRP A 25 -4.19 -24.14 6.19
C TRP A 25 -4.73 -24.54 4.82
N THR A 26 -5.26 -23.60 4.04
CA THR A 26 -5.71 -23.87 2.66
C THR A 26 -4.54 -24.27 1.75
N ALA A 27 -3.38 -23.62 1.90
CA ALA A 27 -2.17 -23.99 1.16
C ALA A 27 -1.62 -25.38 1.53
N VAL A 28 -1.76 -25.81 2.78
CA VAL A 28 -1.40 -27.18 3.19
C VAL A 28 -2.41 -28.19 2.63
N ASN A 29 -3.70 -27.87 2.68
CA ASN A 29 -4.75 -28.78 2.19
C ASN A 29 -4.78 -28.90 0.66
N SER A 30 -4.29 -27.90 -0.08
CA SER A 30 -4.14 -28.02 -1.53
C SER A 30 -3.14 -29.10 -1.94
N LEU A 31 -2.21 -29.47 -1.05
CA LEU A 31 -1.19 -30.50 -1.26
C LEU A 31 -1.58 -31.87 -0.71
N LYS A 32 -2.79 -32.03 -0.17
CA LYS A 32 -3.30 -33.28 0.40
C LYS A 32 -4.25 -34.00 -0.54
N ASN A 33 -4.31 -35.32 -0.41
CA ASN A 33 -5.38 -36.10 -1.02
C ASN A 33 -6.72 -35.82 -0.30
N ASN A 34 -7.84 -35.87 -1.03
CA ASN A 34 -9.17 -35.63 -0.45
C ASN A 34 -9.47 -36.54 0.77
N VAL A 35 -8.99 -37.79 0.74
CA VAL A 35 -9.15 -38.74 1.85
C VAL A 35 -8.48 -38.27 3.14
N ASP A 36 -7.37 -37.54 3.05
CA ASP A 36 -6.64 -37.00 4.21
C ASP A 36 -7.22 -35.66 4.71
N ILE A 37 -8.10 -35.02 3.91
CA ILE A 37 -8.77 -33.77 4.26
C ILE A 37 -10.07 -34.05 5.02
N ILE A 38 -10.82 -35.07 4.61
CA ILE A 38 -12.17 -35.37 5.14
C ILE A 38 -12.10 -36.20 6.45
N THR A 39 -10.90 -36.51 6.96
CA THR A 39 -10.73 -37.26 8.22
C THR A 39 -11.13 -36.46 9.45
N ARG A 40 -11.72 -37.13 10.46
CA ARG A 40 -12.15 -36.52 11.74
C ARG A 40 -11.02 -35.84 12.52
N VAL A 41 -9.80 -36.36 12.43
CA VAL A 41 -8.61 -35.79 13.08
C VAL A 41 -7.69 -35.25 11.98
N PRO A 42 -7.32 -33.95 12.01
CA PRO A 42 -6.47 -33.39 10.98
C PRO A 42 -5.08 -34.06 10.96
N ARG A 43 -4.73 -34.70 9.83
CA ARG A 43 -3.40 -35.27 9.63
C ARG A 43 -2.41 -34.15 9.29
N LEU A 44 -1.42 -33.95 10.17
CA LEU A 44 -0.33 -32.99 9.97
C LEU A 44 0.83 -33.61 9.18
N VAL A 45 1.01 -34.92 9.24
CA VAL A 45 1.96 -35.69 8.44
C VAL A 45 1.20 -36.37 7.31
N PHE A 46 1.58 -36.08 6.07
CA PHE A 46 0.94 -36.59 4.86
C PHE A 46 1.97 -36.66 3.73
N THR A 47 1.65 -37.41 2.68
CA THR A 47 2.43 -37.43 1.44
C THR A 47 1.97 -36.27 0.55
N PRO A 48 2.81 -35.25 0.30
CA PRO A 48 2.41 -34.12 -0.53
C PRO A 48 2.16 -34.57 -1.97
N THR A 49 1.01 -34.19 -2.53
CA THR A 49 0.67 -34.36 -3.95
C THR A 49 0.55 -32.99 -4.63
N PHE A 50 0.96 -32.92 -5.89
CA PHE A 50 0.76 -31.75 -6.76
C PHE A 50 -0.42 -31.93 -7.72
N ASP A 51 -1.15 -33.05 -7.63
CA ASP A 51 -2.22 -33.40 -8.57
C ASP A 51 -3.37 -32.39 -8.54
N ASN A 52 -3.73 -31.88 -7.36
CA ASN A 52 -4.78 -30.85 -7.25
C ASN A 52 -4.37 -29.55 -7.97
N ILE A 53 -3.10 -29.17 -7.87
CA ILE A 53 -2.57 -27.95 -8.47
C ILE A 53 -2.44 -28.14 -9.98
N SER A 54 -1.88 -29.27 -10.44
CA SER A 54 -1.76 -29.58 -11.87
C SER A 54 -3.12 -29.70 -12.54
N TYR A 55 -4.12 -30.28 -11.86
CA TYR A 55 -5.50 -30.36 -12.35
C TYR A 55 -6.11 -28.98 -12.60
N ILE A 56 -5.92 -28.03 -11.69
CA ILE A 56 -6.48 -26.67 -11.81
C ILE A 56 -5.76 -25.86 -12.86
N ILE A 57 -4.43 -25.93 -12.88
CA ILE A 57 -3.61 -25.21 -13.86
C ILE A 57 -3.85 -25.76 -15.27
N GLY A 58 -4.04 -27.08 -15.40
CA GLY A 58 -4.33 -27.74 -16.67
C GLY A 58 -5.77 -27.59 -17.16
N ARG A 59 -6.67 -26.95 -16.39
CA ARG A 59 -8.07 -26.78 -16.78
C ARG A 59 -8.29 -25.46 -17.50
N ASP A 60 -8.65 -25.53 -18.78
CA ASP A 60 -8.84 -24.35 -19.65
C ASP A 60 -9.82 -23.33 -19.09
N SER A 61 -10.91 -23.79 -18.45
CA SER A 61 -11.91 -22.90 -17.84
C SER A 61 -11.32 -22.06 -16.71
N VAL A 62 -10.37 -22.62 -15.94
CA VAL A 62 -9.69 -21.89 -14.86
C VAL A 62 -8.72 -20.88 -15.42
N MET A 63 -7.91 -21.25 -16.41
CA MET A 63 -6.94 -20.33 -17.03
C MET A 63 -7.64 -19.18 -17.76
N THR A 64 -8.74 -19.48 -18.47
CA THR A 64 -9.59 -18.45 -19.11
C THR A 64 -10.22 -17.55 -18.04
N GLY A 65 -10.73 -18.13 -16.95
CA GLY A 65 -11.28 -17.36 -15.83
C GLY A 65 -10.25 -16.45 -15.15
N LEU A 66 -9.01 -16.94 -14.97
CA LEU A 66 -7.90 -16.15 -14.44
C LEU A 66 -7.53 -15.00 -15.38
N TYR A 67 -7.43 -15.27 -16.69
CA TYR A 67 -7.17 -14.25 -17.71
C TYR A 67 -8.26 -13.17 -17.69
N ASN A 68 -9.53 -13.58 -17.74
CA ASN A 68 -10.67 -12.67 -17.68
C ASN A 68 -10.66 -11.83 -16.40
N SER A 69 -10.38 -12.43 -15.24
CA SER A 69 -10.25 -11.70 -13.97
C SER A 69 -9.12 -10.68 -13.98
N VAL A 70 -7.92 -11.07 -14.40
CA VAL A 70 -6.75 -10.18 -14.42
C VAL A 70 -6.96 -9.01 -15.37
N ILE A 71 -7.47 -9.27 -16.58
CA ILE A 71 -7.73 -8.23 -17.57
C ILE A 71 -8.89 -7.33 -17.13
N SER A 72 -10.03 -7.89 -16.74
CA SER A 72 -11.19 -7.09 -16.33
C SER A 72 -10.88 -6.20 -15.13
N CYS A 73 -10.26 -6.75 -14.08
CA CYS A 73 -9.90 -5.99 -12.88
C CYS A 73 -8.78 -4.98 -13.16
N GLY A 74 -7.73 -5.40 -13.88
CA GLY A 74 -6.59 -4.54 -14.19
C GLY A 74 -6.98 -3.33 -15.04
N VAL A 75 -7.76 -3.55 -16.10
CA VAL A 75 -8.25 -2.47 -16.97
C VAL A 75 -9.25 -1.58 -16.23
N ALA A 76 -10.17 -2.15 -15.45
CA ALA A 76 -11.12 -1.36 -14.68
C ALA A 76 -10.44 -0.48 -13.62
N VAL A 77 -9.43 -0.99 -12.92
CA VAL A 77 -8.65 -0.19 -11.97
C VAL A 77 -7.85 0.88 -12.70
N LEU A 78 -7.25 0.57 -13.85
CA LEU A 78 -6.54 1.55 -14.66
C LEU A 78 -7.46 2.70 -15.10
N ILE A 79 -8.64 2.39 -15.62
CA ILE A 79 -9.65 3.39 -15.99
C ILE A 79 -10.07 4.20 -14.75
N GLY A 80 -10.31 3.51 -13.63
CA GLY A 80 -10.64 4.16 -12.36
C GLY A 80 -9.55 5.10 -11.85
N VAL A 81 -8.27 4.79 -12.06
CA VAL A 81 -7.15 5.68 -11.73
C VAL A 81 -7.12 6.87 -12.69
N MET A 82 -7.25 6.62 -14.00
CA MET A 82 -7.18 7.65 -15.03
C MET A 82 -8.30 8.69 -14.92
N LEU A 83 -9.50 8.28 -14.53
CA LEU A 83 -10.67 9.17 -14.42
C LEU A 83 -10.95 9.59 -12.98
N GLY A 84 -10.78 8.70 -12.01
CA GLY A 84 -11.09 8.94 -10.60
C GLY A 84 -10.09 9.86 -9.91
N LEU A 85 -8.79 9.78 -10.23
CA LEU A 85 -7.79 10.67 -9.60
C LEU A 85 -7.93 12.13 -10.02
N PRO A 86 -8.07 12.48 -11.31
CA PRO A 86 -8.30 13.87 -11.69
C PRO A 86 -9.61 14.43 -11.13
N ALA A 87 -10.67 13.60 -11.10
CA ALA A 87 -11.95 14.01 -10.52
C ALA A 87 -11.84 14.25 -9.00
N ALA A 88 -11.14 13.38 -8.26
CA ALA A 88 -10.87 13.59 -6.85
C ALA A 88 -10.05 14.85 -6.59
N TYR A 89 -9.03 15.12 -7.42
CA TYR A 89 -8.23 16.33 -7.33
C TYR A 89 -9.06 17.59 -7.57
N ALA A 90 -9.91 17.58 -8.60
CA ALA A 90 -10.82 18.69 -8.89
C ALA A 90 -11.74 18.99 -7.69
N VAL A 91 -12.34 17.96 -7.09
CA VAL A 91 -13.21 18.08 -5.91
C VAL A 91 -12.42 18.57 -4.68
N ALA A 92 -11.17 18.11 -4.50
CA ALA A 92 -10.33 18.48 -3.36
C ALA A 92 -9.79 19.91 -3.43
N ARG A 93 -9.49 20.43 -4.64
CA ARG A 93 -8.88 21.75 -4.84
C ARG A 93 -9.87 22.84 -5.20
N TYR A 94 -10.92 22.49 -5.94
CA TYR A 94 -11.94 23.43 -6.38
C TYR A 94 -13.31 23.00 -5.84
N PRO A 95 -13.51 23.04 -4.50
CA PRO A 95 -14.80 22.68 -3.92
C PRO A 95 -15.85 23.66 -4.42
N ASN A 96 -16.71 23.20 -5.31
CA ASN A 96 -17.91 23.92 -5.70
C ASN A 96 -19.00 23.71 -4.63
N ARG A 97 -20.10 24.46 -4.68
CA ARG A 97 -21.24 24.30 -3.76
C ARG A 97 -21.78 22.87 -3.67
N PHE A 98 -21.60 22.08 -4.74
CA PHE A 98 -22.04 20.68 -4.86
C PHE A 98 -20.96 19.65 -4.50
N ALA A 99 -19.77 20.05 -4.04
CA ALA A 99 -18.69 19.11 -3.76
C ALA A 99 -19.06 18.07 -2.70
N GLY A 100 -19.82 18.49 -1.66
CA GLY A 100 -20.37 17.58 -0.66
C GLY A 100 -21.40 16.62 -1.24
N ASP A 101 -22.32 17.12 -2.06
CA ASP A 101 -23.36 16.31 -2.71
C ASP A 101 -22.75 15.28 -3.68
N ILE A 102 -21.72 15.65 -4.43
CA ILE A 102 -20.99 14.73 -5.33
C ILE A 102 -20.35 13.61 -4.52
N GLN A 103 -19.68 13.93 -3.41
CA GLN A 103 -19.08 12.93 -2.53
C GLN A 103 -20.14 11.99 -1.94
N PHE A 104 -21.26 12.54 -1.49
CA PHE A 104 -22.37 11.77 -0.94
C PHE A 104 -23.01 10.87 -2.01
N PHE A 105 -23.22 11.38 -3.22
CA PHE A 105 -23.78 10.63 -4.34
C PHE A 105 -22.86 9.48 -4.77
N VAL A 106 -21.55 9.74 -4.90
CA VAL A 106 -20.58 8.71 -5.27
C VAL A 106 -20.49 7.61 -4.21
N LEU A 107 -20.66 7.97 -2.93
CA LEU A 107 -20.71 7.03 -1.82
C LEU A 107 -22.03 6.26 -1.76
N SER A 108 -23.17 6.90 -2.09
CA SER A 108 -24.49 6.27 -2.01
C SER A 108 -24.64 5.09 -2.99
N LEU A 109 -23.98 5.17 -4.14
CA LEU A 109 -23.85 4.07 -5.11
C LEU A 109 -23.23 2.79 -4.51
N ARG A 110 -22.52 2.89 -3.38
CA ARG A 110 -21.91 1.74 -2.68
C ARG A 110 -22.77 1.10 -1.61
N PHE A 111 -23.85 1.76 -1.18
CA PHE A 111 -24.82 1.15 -0.27
C PHE A 111 -25.84 0.28 -1.01
N LEU A 112 -25.91 0.39 -2.34
CA LEU A 112 -26.74 -0.47 -3.16
C LEU A 112 -26.20 -1.91 -3.13
N PRO A 113 -27.07 -2.91 -2.84
CA PRO A 113 -26.68 -4.31 -2.94
C PRO A 113 -26.20 -4.62 -4.38
N PRO A 114 -25.05 -5.27 -4.58
CA PRO A 114 -24.55 -5.59 -5.93
C PRO A 114 -25.57 -6.33 -6.80
N VAL A 115 -26.36 -7.22 -6.20
CA VAL A 115 -27.45 -7.95 -6.89
C VAL A 115 -28.50 -7.02 -7.48
N ALA A 116 -28.86 -5.94 -6.78
CA ALA A 116 -29.87 -4.98 -7.22
C ALA A 116 -29.40 -4.19 -8.47
N VAL A 117 -28.09 -4.00 -8.61
CA VAL A 117 -27.47 -3.32 -9.77
C VAL A 117 -27.17 -4.31 -10.90
N ALA A 118 -26.89 -5.57 -10.57
CA ALA A 118 -26.48 -6.58 -11.55
C ALA A 118 -27.59 -6.93 -12.56
N ILE A 119 -28.83 -7.12 -12.11
CA ILE A 119 -29.98 -7.44 -12.98
C ILE A 119 -30.23 -6.36 -14.04
N PRO A 120 -30.41 -5.07 -13.69
CA PRO A 120 -30.64 -4.05 -14.71
C PRO A 120 -29.44 -3.88 -15.65
N LEU A 121 -28.20 -4.01 -15.17
CA LEU A 121 -27.03 -3.99 -16.03
C LEU A 121 -27.01 -5.15 -17.02
N MET A 122 -27.39 -6.35 -16.59
CA MET A 122 -27.54 -7.51 -17.48
C MET A 122 -28.53 -7.21 -18.61
N VAL A 123 -29.70 -6.63 -18.29
CA VAL A 123 -30.71 -6.26 -19.30
C VAL A 123 -30.16 -5.23 -20.29
N ILE A 124 -29.44 -4.22 -19.81
CA ILE A 124 -28.81 -3.21 -20.67
C ILE A 124 -27.81 -3.86 -21.63
N TRP A 125 -26.92 -4.73 -21.12
CA TRP A 125 -25.93 -5.40 -21.96
C TRP A 125 -26.55 -6.40 -22.94
N LEU A 126 -27.66 -7.05 -22.58
CA LEU A 126 -28.45 -7.88 -23.49
C LEU A 126 -29.06 -7.05 -24.62
N GLN A 127 -29.66 -5.91 -24.32
CA GLN A 127 -30.25 -5.02 -25.33
C GLN A 127 -29.21 -4.45 -26.30
N ILE A 128 -28.00 -4.17 -25.81
CA ILE A 128 -26.88 -3.69 -26.63
C ILE A 128 -26.21 -4.83 -27.43
N GLY A 129 -26.49 -6.10 -27.09
CA GLY A 129 -25.88 -7.26 -27.74
C GLY A 129 -24.43 -7.55 -27.29
N LEU A 130 -24.01 -7.01 -26.13
CA LEU A 130 -22.67 -7.20 -25.56
C LEU A 130 -22.68 -8.06 -24.28
N TYR A 131 -23.77 -8.79 -24.03
CA TYR A 131 -23.87 -9.74 -22.92
C TYR A 131 -22.84 -10.88 -23.03
N ASP A 132 -22.33 -11.36 -21.89
CA ASP A 132 -21.26 -12.38 -21.80
C ASP A 132 -19.97 -11.98 -22.55
N THR A 133 -19.64 -10.70 -22.55
CA THR A 133 -18.39 -10.20 -23.14
C THR A 133 -17.47 -9.54 -22.11
N LEU A 134 -16.16 -9.67 -22.30
CA LEU A 134 -15.17 -9.05 -21.44
C LEU A 134 -15.27 -7.51 -21.40
N PRO A 135 -15.54 -6.79 -22.52
CA PRO A 135 -15.77 -5.35 -22.50
C PRO A 135 -16.96 -4.92 -21.63
N ALA A 136 -18.09 -5.64 -21.67
CA ALA A 136 -19.25 -5.34 -20.83
C ALA A 136 -18.89 -5.43 -19.33
N LEU A 137 -18.10 -6.44 -18.96
CA LEU A 137 -17.61 -6.59 -17.60
C LEU A 137 -16.62 -5.48 -17.22
N ILE A 138 -15.68 -5.13 -18.10
CA ILE A 138 -14.70 -4.04 -17.89
C ILE A 138 -15.42 -2.72 -17.64
N VAL A 139 -16.39 -2.35 -18.48
CA VAL A 139 -17.12 -1.09 -18.34
C VAL A 139 -17.90 -1.07 -17.03
N THR A 140 -18.59 -2.16 -16.70
CA THR A 140 -19.34 -2.28 -15.45
C THR A 140 -18.43 -2.13 -14.23
N TYR A 141 -17.30 -2.85 -14.21
CA TYR A 141 -16.31 -2.74 -13.14
C TYR A 141 -15.67 -1.35 -13.08
N SER A 142 -15.46 -0.68 -14.22
CA SER A 142 -14.90 0.68 -14.26
C SER A 142 -15.80 1.70 -13.56
N LEU A 143 -17.12 1.61 -13.74
CA LEU A 143 -18.07 2.49 -13.04
C LEU A 143 -17.92 2.39 -11.52
N LEU A 144 -17.73 1.16 -11.01
CA LEU A 144 -17.47 0.93 -9.60
C LEU A 144 -16.11 1.50 -9.20
N THR A 145 -15.03 1.12 -9.87
CA THR A 145 -13.67 1.51 -9.48
C THR A 145 -13.47 3.03 -9.50
N ILE A 146 -14.08 3.75 -10.46
CA ILE A 146 -14.05 5.22 -10.52
C ILE A 146 -14.63 5.82 -9.23
N SER A 147 -15.80 5.35 -8.78
CA SER A 147 -16.45 5.84 -7.55
C SER A 147 -15.56 5.65 -6.32
N VAL A 148 -14.99 4.44 -6.13
CA VAL A 148 -14.14 4.14 -4.96
C VAL A 148 -12.82 4.90 -5.00
N ILE A 149 -12.17 4.96 -6.16
CA ILE A 149 -10.91 5.70 -6.29
C ILE A 149 -11.15 7.17 -6.06
N MET A 150 -12.22 7.75 -6.61
CA MET A 150 -12.56 9.16 -6.39
C MET A 150 -12.74 9.43 -4.89
N TRP A 151 -13.59 8.64 -4.23
CA TRP A 151 -13.90 8.82 -2.82
C TRP A 151 -12.67 8.71 -1.90
N LEU A 152 -11.82 7.70 -2.12
CA LEU A 152 -10.62 7.49 -1.32
C LEU A 152 -9.48 8.47 -1.65
N ALA A 153 -9.43 9.00 -2.87
CA ALA A 153 -8.38 9.92 -3.30
C ALA A 153 -8.61 11.37 -2.85
N ILE A 154 -9.85 11.78 -2.59
CA ILE A 154 -10.15 13.14 -2.11
C ILE A 154 -9.36 13.50 -0.84
N PRO A 155 -9.43 12.73 0.27
CA PRO A 155 -8.66 13.06 1.48
C PRO A 155 -7.15 13.00 1.25
N ALA A 156 -6.69 12.13 0.32
CA ALA A 156 -5.28 12.05 -0.06
C ALA A 156 -4.77 13.34 -0.71
N PHE A 157 -5.57 13.97 -1.58
CA PHE A 157 -5.23 15.27 -2.19
C PHE A 157 -5.42 16.43 -1.21
N GLN A 158 -6.42 16.38 -0.31
CA GLN A 158 -6.60 17.39 0.73
C GLN A 158 -5.41 17.45 1.71
N ALA A 159 -4.76 16.32 1.97
CA ALA A 159 -3.58 16.24 2.82
C ALA A 159 -2.33 16.88 2.19
N VAL A 160 -2.33 17.13 0.88
CA VAL A 160 -1.22 17.83 0.21
C VAL A 160 -1.30 19.32 0.57
N PRO A 161 -0.23 19.93 1.13
CA PRO A 161 -0.20 21.36 1.45
C PRO A 161 -0.43 22.21 0.19
N LYS A 162 -1.32 23.20 0.28
CA LYS A 162 -1.70 24.06 -0.87
C LYS A 162 -0.54 24.95 -1.33
N GLU A 163 0.34 25.30 -0.40
CA GLU A 163 1.46 26.21 -0.60
C GLU A 163 2.45 25.68 -1.66
N ILE A 164 2.57 24.35 -1.78
CA ILE A 164 3.45 23.71 -2.78
C ILE A 164 2.87 23.88 -4.20
N GLU A 165 1.53 23.85 -4.32
CA GLU A 165 0.85 24.04 -5.60
C GLU A 165 0.81 25.53 -5.97
N GLU A 166 0.57 26.42 -5.00
CA GLU A 166 0.63 27.88 -5.19
C GLU A 166 2.01 28.35 -5.66
N ALA A 167 3.09 27.82 -5.07
CA ALA A 167 4.45 28.11 -5.52
C ALA A 167 4.65 27.71 -7.00
N ALA A 168 4.09 26.59 -7.42
CA ALA A 168 4.18 26.15 -8.81
C ALA A 168 3.38 27.03 -9.78
N PHE A 169 2.23 27.54 -9.34
CA PHE A 169 1.49 28.54 -10.13
C PHE A 169 2.30 29.84 -10.29
N VAL A 170 3.04 30.27 -9.25
CA VAL A 170 3.97 31.42 -9.33
C VAL A 170 5.12 31.14 -10.30
N ASP A 171 5.61 29.90 -10.36
CA ASP A 171 6.62 29.45 -11.34
C ASP A 171 6.07 29.32 -12.78
N GLY A 172 4.79 29.65 -13.00
CA GLY A 172 4.15 29.64 -14.33
C GLY A 172 3.61 28.27 -14.76
N TYR A 173 3.54 27.28 -13.88
CA TYR A 173 2.92 26.00 -14.21
C TYR A 173 1.39 26.13 -14.28
N GLY A 174 0.79 25.62 -15.36
CA GLY A 174 -0.67 25.48 -15.46
C GLY A 174 -1.23 24.32 -14.62
N ALA A 175 -2.54 24.34 -14.36
CA ALA A 175 -3.22 23.37 -13.48
C ALA A 175 -2.98 21.89 -13.84
N TYR A 176 -2.95 21.56 -15.14
CA TYR A 176 -2.63 20.21 -15.61
C TYR A 176 -1.21 19.78 -15.23
N SER A 177 -0.24 20.70 -15.38
CA SER A 177 1.15 20.43 -15.01
C SER A 177 1.31 20.30 -13.50
N VAL A 178 0.62 21.13 -12.72
CA VAL A 178 0.61 21.06 -11.25
C VAL A 178 0.06 19.71 -10.79
N PHE A 179 -1.05 19.23 -11.38
CA PHE A 179 -1.60 17.92 -11.06
C PHE A 179 -0.59 16.78 -11.29
N TRP A 180 -0.07 16.63 -12.51
CA TRP A 180 0.79 15.50 -12.86
C TRP A 180 2.19 15.56 -12.24
N ARG A 181 2.77 16.75 -12.11
CA ARG A 181 4.17 16.90 -11.67
C ARG A 181 4.30 17.12 -10.16
N ILE A 182 3.25 17.58 -9.48
CA ILE A 182 3.34 18.05 -8.09
C ILE A 182 2.32 17.33 -7.22
N ALA A 183 1.03 17.56 -7.44
CA ALA A 183 -0.02 17.03 -6.57
C ALA A 183 -0.01 15.49 -6.56
N LEU A 184 0.02 14.86 -7.74
CA LEU A 184 -0.03 13.40 -7.87
C LEU A 184 1.20 12.71 -7.24
N PRO A 185 2.47 13.11 -7.51
CA PRO A 185 3.63 12.50 -6.87
C PRO A 185 3.71 12.72 -5.36
N VAL A 186 3.20 13.84 -4.85
CA VAL A 186 3.17 14.11 -3.40
C VAL A 186 2.08 13.28 -2.72
N ALA A 187 0.89 13.18 -3.34
CA ALA A 187 -0.21 12.36 -2.84
C ALA A 187 -0.01 10.85 -3.06
N ALA A 188 0.90 10.43 -3.94
CA ALA A 188 1.09 9.04 -4.38
C ALA A 188 1.17 8.03 -3.23
N ARG A 189 1.82 8.38 -2.11
CA ARG A 189 1.91 7.50 -0.94
C ARG A 189 0.56 7.16 -0.33
N SER A 190 -0.34 8.14 -0.30
CA SER A 190 -1.69 7.96 0.22
C SER A 190 -2.61 7.30 -0.82
N LEU A 191 -2.41 7.61 -2.11
CA LEU A 191 -3.22 7.08 -3.20
C LEU A 191 -3.05 5.57 -3.42
N ILE A 192 -1.90 5.00 -3.07
CA ILE A 192 -1.69 3.55 -3.19
C ILE A 192 -2.71 2.74 -2.40
N GLY A 193 -3.09 3.19 -1.20
CA GLY A 193 -4.13 2.54 -0.42
C GLY A 193 -5.47 2.50 -1.17
N ALA A 194 -5.82 3.61 -1.84
CA ALA A 194 -7.04 3.70 -2.64
C ALA A 194 -7.03 2.74 -3.84
N VAL A 195 -5.91 2.68 -4.57
CA VAL A 195 -5.75 1.80 -5.74
C VAL A 195 -5.73 0.33 -5.32
N ALA A 196 -4.98 -0.01 -4.27
CA ALA A 196 -4.93 -1.34 -3.67
C ALA A 196 -6.31 -1.83 -3.25
N PHE A 197 -7.02 -0.99 -2.49
CA PHE A 197 -8.35 -1.30 -2.01
C PHE A 197 -9.36 -1.47 -3.15
N SER A 198 -9.32 -0.58 -4.16
CA SER A 198 -10.17 -0.68 -5.34
C SER A 198 -9.94 -1.98 -6.12
N PHE A 199 -8.68 -2.39 -6.30
CA PHE A 199 -8.35 -3.67 -6.94
C PHE A 199 -8.89 -4.86 -6.15
N VAL A 200 -8.66 -4.89 -4.83
CA VAL A 200 -9.16 -5.99 -3.97
C VAL A 200 -10.68 -6.07 -3.99
N LEU A 201 -11.38 -4.93 -4.00
CA LEU A 201 -12.83 -4.91 -4.09
C LEU A 201 -13.33 -5.51 -5.40
N VAL A 202 -12.81 -5.04 -6.54
CA VAL A 202 -13.29 -5.52 -7.86
C VAL A 202 -12.87 -6.96 -8.13
N TRP A 203 -11.69 -7.38 -7.66
CA TRP A 203 -11.23 -8.77 -7.77
C TRP A 203 -12.16 -9.76 -7.07
N ASN A 204 -12.73 -9.35 -5.93
CA ASN A 204 -13.65 -10.16 -5.15
C ASN A 204 -15.11 -9.96 -5.55
N GLU A 205 -15.40 -9.19 -6.60
CA GLU A 205 -16.77 -8.91 -7.02
C GLU A 205 -17.36 -10.09 -7.78
N PHE A 206 -17.99 -10.98 -7.02
CA PHE A 206 -18.57 -12.22 -7.52
C PHE A 206 -19.95 -12.03 -8.17
N LEU A 207 -20.84 -11.26 -7.53
CA LEU A 207 -22.26 -11.25 -7.88
C LEU A 207 -22.54 -10.59 -9.23
N ILE A 208 -21.84 -9.47 -9.49
CA ILE A 208 -21.99 -8.76 -10.77
C ILE A 208 -21.47 -9.61 -11.92
N ALA A 209 -20.30 -10.24 -11.76
CA ALA A 209 -19.76 -11.12 -12.79
C ALA A 209 -20.65 -12.34 -13.02
N LEU A 210 -21.23 -12.93 -11.95
CA LEU A 210 -22.12 -14.08 -12.06
C LEU A 210 -23.36 -13.77 -12.92
N MET A 211 -23.88 -12.55 -12.84
CA MET A 211 -25.06 -12.13 -13.60
C MET A 211 -24.74 -11.66 -15.02
N LEU A 212 -23.54 -11.13 -15.26
CA LEU A 212 -23.13 -10.58 -16.56
C LEU A 212 -22.38 -11.58 -17.45
N SER A 213 -22.00 -12.74 -16.91
CA SER A 213 -21.26 -13.77 -17.64
C SER A 213 -21.98 -15.11 -17.62
N SER A 214 -21.85 -15.85 -18.71
CA SER A 214 -22.47 -17.17 -18.90
C SER A 214 -21.45 -18.23 -19.28
N SER A 215 -20.59 -17.96 -20.26
CA SER A 215 -19.57 -18.91 -20.74
C SER A 215 -18.24 -18.23 -21.02
N ASN A 216 -18.26 -17.13 -21.78
CA ASN A 216 -17.04 -16.52 -22.32
C ASN A 216 -16.38 -15.55 -21.33
N ALA A 217 -17.17 -14.79 -20.58
CA ALA A 217 -16.68 -13.73 -19.70
C ALA A 217 -16.57 -14.16 -18.23
N LYS A 218 -16.61 -15.47 -17.93
CA LYS A 218 -16.51 -15.97 -16.55
C LYS A 218 -15.22 -15.51 -15.89
N THR A 219 -15.31 -15.05 -14.66
CA THR A 219 -14.17 -14.71 -13.81
C THR A 219 -13.74 -15.90 -12.96
N LEU A 220 -12.50 -15.87 -12.48
CA LEU A 220 -11.94 -16.94 -11.65
C LEU A 220 -12.79 -17.27 -10.40
N PRO A 221 -13.36 -16.31 -9.64
CA PRO A 221 -14.27 -16.62 -8.54
C PRO A 221 -15.48 -17.46 -8.95
N ILE A 222 -16.05 -17.22 -10.13
CA ILE A 222 -17.20 -17.98 -10.66
C ILE A 222 -16.76 -19.40 -10.97
N VAL A 223 -15.68 -19.56 -11.74
CA VAL A 223 -15.16 -20.87 -12.10
C VAL A 223 -14.79 -21.67 -10.84
N ALA A 224 -14.19 -21.02 -9.83
CA ALA A 224 -13.87 -21.66 -8.56
C ALA A 224 -15.13 -22.11 -7.80
N SER A 225 -16.22 -21.34 -7.84
CA SER A 225 -17.48 -21.70 -7.20
C SER A 225 -18.16 -22.91 -7.87
N GLU A 226 -18.06 -23.04 -9.20
CA GLU A 226 -18.62 -24.16 -9.96
C GLU A 226 -17.92 -25.48 -9.65
N LEU A 227 -16.64 -25.45 -9.27
CA LEU A 227 -15.90 -26.64 -8.83
C LEU A 227 -16.46 -27.24 -7.54
N SER A 228 -17.16 -26.44 -6.72
CA SER A 228 -17.77 -26.93 -5.48
C SER A 228 -19.06 -27.72 -5.71
N GLN A 229 -19.67 -27.58 -6.89
CA GLN A 229 -20.97 -28.16 -7.24
C GLN A 229 -20.86 -29.45 -8.07
N GLN A 230 -19.64 -29.94 -8.34
CA GLN A 230 -19.39 -31.13 -9.16
C GLN A 230 -19.54 -32.43 -8.35
N GLY A 231 -20.78 -32.82 -8.04
CA GLY A 231 -21.14 -34.17 -7.58
C GLY A 231 -21.29 -34.38 -6.07
N MET A 232 -21.44 -35.65 -5.66
CA MET A 232 -21.71 -36.05 -4.26
C MET A 232 -20.47 -35.99 -3.34
N ASN A 233 -19.27 -35.93 -3.92
CA ASN A 233 -18.01 -35.82 -3.18
C ASN A 233 -17.31 -34.51 -3.54
N VAL A 234 -17.40 -33.52 -2.65
CA VAL A 234 -16.75 -32.23 -2.83
C VAL A 234 -15.22 -32.43 -2.85
N PRO A 235 -14.52 -32.05 -3.93
CA PRO A 235 -13.08 -32.23 -4.03
C PRO A 235 -12.34 -31.12 -3.29
N TRP A 236 -12.26 -31.24 -1.95
CA TRP A 236 -11.66 -30.23 -1.08
C TRP A 236 -10.21 -29.86 -1.43
N GLY A 237 -9.39 -30.81 -1.87
CA GLY A 237 -8.01 -30.55 -2.30
C GLY A 237 -7.95 -29.60 -3.50
N ILE A 238 -8.81 -29.86 -4.50
CA ILE A 238 -8.99 -29.00 -5.67
C ILE A 238 -9.53 -27.62 -5.22
N LEU A 239 -10.58 -27.56 -4.41
CA LEU A 239 -11.10 -26.28 -3.93
C LEU A 239 -10.06 -25.45 -3.18
N ASN A 240 -9.26 -26.06 -2.31
CA ASN A 240 -8.18 -25.38 -1.61
C ASN A 240 -7.10 -24.88 -2.58
N ALA A 241 -6.73 -25.66 -3.58
CA ALA A 241 -5.82 -25.23 -4.64
C ALA A 241 -6.40 -24.06 -5.47
N SER A 242 -7.70 -24.05 -5.75
CA SER A 242 -8.38 -22.93 -6.42
C SER A 242 -8.36 -21.66 -5.59
N VAL A 243 -8.56 -21.77 -4.27
CA VAL A 243 -8.46 -20.63 -3.32
C VAL A 243 -7.04 -20.08 -3.28
N VAL A 244 -6.02 -20.95 -3.26
CA VAL A 244 -4.62 -20.51 -3.35
C VAL A 244 -4.40 -19.74 -4.64
N LEU A 245 -4.81 -20.28 -5.79
CA LEU A 245 -4.68 -19.60 -7.08
C LEU A 245 -5.42 -18.25 -7.10
N LEU A 246 -6.64 -18.19 -6.55
CA LEU A 246 -7.43 -16.95 -6.47
C LEU A 246 -6.76 -15.87 -5.61
N SER A 247 -6.03 -16.28 -4.57
CA SER A 247 -5.35 -15.35 -3.66
C SER A 247 -4.05 -14.76 -4.22
N LEU A 248 -3.43 -15.42 -5.20
CA LEU A 248 -2.13 -15.00 -5.74
C LEU A 248 -2.17 -13.63 -6.43
N PRO A 249 -3.08 -13.33 -7.37
CA PRO A 249 -3.03 -12.06 -8.11
C PRO A 249 -3.18 -10.81 -7.24
N PRO A 250 -4.10 -10.76 -6.24
CA PRO A 250 -4.14 -9.64 -5.28
C PRO A 250 -2.85 -9.50 -4.48
N LEU A 251 -2.28 -10.60 -4.00
CA LEU A 251 -1.03 -10.57 -3.23
C LEU A 251 0.14 -10.07 -4.08
N LEU A 252 0.25 -10.53 -5.32
CA LEU A 252 1.26 -10.09 -6.29
C LEU A 252 1.08 -8.61 -6.62
N PHE A 253 -0.15 -8.18 -6.90
CA PHE A 253 -0.46 -6.77 -7.18
C PHE A 253 -0.06 -5.86 -6.01
N LEU A 254 -0.45 -6.21 -4.78
CA LEU A 254 -0.08 -5.47 -3.57
C LEU A 254 1.44 -5.48 -3.33
N GLY A 255 2.11 -6.62 -3.55
CA GLY A 255 3.55 -6.76 -3.45
C GLY A 255 4.30 -5.85 -4.43
N VAL A 256 3.90 -5.84 -5.70
CA VAL A 256 4.47 -4.97 -6.74
C VAL A 256 4.22 -3.50 -6.42
N LEU A 257 2.99 -3.14 -6.04
CA LEU A 257 2.62 -1.76 -5.74
C LEU A 257 3.36 -1.21 -4.51
N SER A 258 3.49 -2.02 -3.45
CA SER A 258 4.26 -1.65 -2.25
C SER A 258 5.77 -1.64 -2.48
N GLY A 259 6.29 -2.54 -3.32
CA GLY A 259 7.69 -2.55 -3.75
C GLY A 259 8.07 -1.30 -4.55
N PHE A 260 7.23 -0.92 -5.51
CA PHE A 260 7.37 0.31 -6.28
C PHE A 260 7.37 1.56 -5.37
N LEU A 261 6.49 1.61 -4.36
CA LEU A 261 6.51 2.67 -3.36
C LEU A 261 7.87 2.73 -2.66
N ASN A 262 8.35 1.62 -2.13
CA ASN A 262 9.59 1.58 -1.38
C ASN A 262 10.80 2.05 -2.21
N SER A 263 10.86 1.74 -3.51
CA SER A 263 11.94 2.22 -4.38
C SER A 263 11.88 3.74 -4.60
N VAL A 264 10.70 4.28 -4.94
CA VAL A 264 10.49 5.71 -5.23
C VAL A 264 10.82 6.60 -4.02
N PHE A 265 10.37 6.24 -2.82
CA PHE A 265 10.64 7.06 -1.62
C PHE A 265 12.04 6.85 -1.05
N ARG A 266 12.64 5.66 -1.23
CA ARG A 266 14.03 5.43 -0.81
C ARG A 266 14.99 6.34 -1.57
N GLN A 267 14.71 6.62 -2.85
CA GLN A 267 15.50 7.53 -3.68
C GLN A 267 15.41 8.98 -3.18
N LYS A 268 14.21 9.54 -2.98
CA LYS A 268 14.03 10.92 -2.47
C LYS A 268 14.66 11.17 -1.08
N ARG A 269 14.67 10.17 -0.20
CA ARG A 269 15.31 10.29 1.13
C ARG A 269 16.85 10.38 1.02
N LEU A 270 17.44 9.74 0.02
CA LEU A 270 18.87 9.80 -0.25
C LEU A 270 19.25 11.15 -0.89
N ASP A 271 18.43 11.66 -1.80
CA ASP A 271 18.66 12.95 -2.44
C ASP A 271 18.60 14.10 -1.43
N ALA A 272 17.57 14.13 -0.56
CA ALA A 272 17.44 15.16 0.48
C ALA A 272 18.66 15.21 1.43
N ARG A 273 19.23 14.05 1.80
CA ARG A 273 20.46 14.00 2.61
C ARG A 273 21.68 14.53 1.86
N THR A 274 21.76 14.28 0.55
CA THR A 274 22.86 14.74 -0.30
C THR A 274 22.79 16.25 -0.51
N TYR A 275 21.59 16.81 -0.75
CA TYR A 275 21.36 18.25 -0.84
C TYR A 275 21.67 18.97 0.46
N LEU A 276 21.23 18.47 1.62
CA LEU A 276 21.56 19.05 2.92
C LEU A 276 23.07 19.06 3.20
N CYS A 277 23.81 18.03 2.77
CA CYS A 277 25.26 17.97 2.91
C CYS A 277 25.97 18.99 1.99
N GLY A 278 25.53 19.12 0.74
CA GLY A 278 26.05 20.10 -0.22
C GLY A 278 25.76 21.55 0.17
N HIS A 279 24.54 21.83 0.65
CA HIS A 279 24.13 23.18 1.06
C HIS A 279 24.84 23.65 2.34
N TRP A 280 25.19 22.73 3.25
CA TRP A 280 26.03 23.04 4.41
C TRP A 280 27.47 23.37 4.02
N CYS A 281 28.00 22.70 2.99
CA CYS A 281 29.32 22.97 2.42
C CYS A 281 29.40 24.34 1.73
N LEU A 282 28.33 24.80 1.09
CA LEU A 282 28.26 26.11 0.43
C LEU A 282 28.01 27.28 1.40
N ARG A 283 27.30 27.05 2.51
CA ARG A 283 26.94 28.11 3.47
C ARG A 283 28.06 28.47 4.45
N LYS A 284 28.99 27.56 4.71
CA LYS A 284 30.30 27.92 5.28
C LYS A 284 31.24 28.13 4.10
N LYS A 285 31.75 29.34 3.88
CA LYS A 285 32.90 29.61 2.98
C LYS A 285 34.16 28.88 3.47
N ALA A 286 34.10 27.57 3.59
CA ALA A 286 35.20 26.68 3.88
C ALA A 286 35.49 25.98 2.56
N ASN A 287 36.74 26.04 2.13
CA ASN A 287 37.23 25.43 0.91
C ASN A 287 37.24 23.90 1.08
N CYS A 288 36.06 23.29 1.09
CA CYS A 288 35.87 21.86 1.29
C CYS A 288 36.15 21.14 -0.03
N ARG A 289 37.41 20.80 -0.29
CA ARG A 289 37.74 19.72 -1.21
C ARG A 289 37.20 18.43 -0.61
N CYS A 290 36.05 17.98 -1.09
CA CYS A 290 35.47 16.71 -0.72
C CYS A 290 36.28 15.60 -1.39
N ALA A 291 37.39 15.19 -0.77
CA ALA A 291 38.13 14.01 -1.18
C ALA A 291 37.24 12.78 -0.98
N ARG A 292 36.91 12.09 -2.08
CA ARG A 292 36.24 10.79 -2.10
C ARG A 292 37.06 9.78 -1.28
N SER A 293 36.86 9.71 0.03
CA SER A 293 37.35 8.60 0.84
C SER A 293 36.34 8.27 1.94
N ARG A 294 35.67 7.13 1.73
CA ARG A 294 34.92 6.29 2.68
C ARG A 294 34.46 6.94 3.99
N CYS A 295 33.22 7.44 4.01
CA CYS A 295 32.43 7.48 5.23
C CYS A 295 32.01 6.04 5.61
N ARG A 296 32.81 5.35 6.44
CA ARG A 296 32.31 4.19 7.22
C ARG A 296 31.80 4.70 8.56
N SER A 297 30.55 4.38 8.88
CA SER A 297 29.91 4.69 10.15
C SER A 297 30.58 3.89 11.29
N THR A 298 31.29 4.56 12.18
CA THR A 298 31.61 4.01 13.51
C THR A 298 30.40 4.21 14.41
N SER A 299 29.43 3.30 14.34
CA SER A 299 28.36 3.19 15.32
C SER A 299 28.29 1.77 15.88
N ASP A 300 29.44 1.17 16.21
CA ASP A 300 29.50 -0.14 16.88
C ASP A 300 30.78 -0.21 17.71
N ARG A 301 30.74 0.32 18.94
CA ARG A 301 31.54 -0.07 20.13
C ARG A 301 31.55 1.08 21.15
N ALA A 302 30.60 1.07 22.06
CA ALA A 302 30.80 1.64 23.40
C ALA A 302 29.66 1.17 24.32
N MET A 303 29.71 -0.11 24.70
CA MET A 303 28.84 -0.61 25.77
C MET A 303 29.61 -1.67 26.56
N SER A 304 30.51 -1.21 27.43
CA SER A 304 30.86 -1.86 28.70
C SER A 304 31.94 -1.06 29.43
N ARG A 305 31.57 -0.43 30.55
CA ARG A 305 32.24 -0.46 31.87
C ARG A 305 31.91 0.79 32.69
N SER A 306 31.66 0.54 33.97
CA SER A 306 31.24 1.47 35.02
C SER A 306 32.50 1.94 35.82
N PRO A 307 32.36 2.73 36.92
CA PRO A 307 33.06 4.00 37.06
C PRO A 307 34.25 3.93 38.04
N SER A 308 35.39 4.53 37.69
CA SER A 308 36.34 5.02 38.69
C SER A 308 37.27 6.10 38.11
N THR A 309 37.24 7.25 38.78
CA THR A 309 38.34 8.17 39.08
C THR A 309 39.44 8.51 38.04
N ARG A 310 39.65 9.83 37.91
CA ARG A 310 40.87 10.58 37.56
C ARG A 310 41.18 10.80 36.07
N SER A 311 41.03 12.07 35.70
CA SER A 311 41.94 12.89 34.90
C SER A 311 42.83 12.18 33.87
N ALA A 312 42.46 12.27 32.59
CA ALA A 312 43.42 12.38 31.49
C ALA A 312 42.70 12.90 30.24
N SER A 313 43.18 14.02 29.71
CA SER A 313 42.81 14.54 28.40
C SER A 313 43.18 13.53 27.30
N ALA A 314 42.20 12.98 26.61
CA ALA A 314 42.41 12.34 25.31
C ALA A 314 42.12 13.37 24.21
N ALA A 315 43.14 14.15 23.87
CA ALA A 315 43.14 14.99 22.68
C ALA A 315 43.21 14.07 21.45
N ALA A 316 42.21 14.15 20.58
CA ALA A 316 42.29 13.58 19.24
C ALA A 316 43.23 14.48 18.42
N THR A 317 44.47 14.02 18.23
CA THR A 317 45.48 14.70 17.42
C THR A 317 45.09 14.63 15.94
N CYS A 318 44.64 15.76 15.39
CA CYS A 318 44.52 15.97 13.96
C CYS A 318 45.90 16.38 13.43
N THR A 319 46.60 15.49 12.72
CA THR A 319 47.83 15.82 12.01
C THR A 319 47.50 16.68 10.80
N ILE A 320 47.70 18.00 10.95
CA ILE A 320 47.68 18.97 9.86
C ILE A 320 49.14 19.24 9.49
N THR A 321 49.56 18.85 8.29
CA THR A 321 50.83 19.29 7.70
C THR A 321 50.73 20.78 7.36
N PRO A 322 51.65 21.65 7.82
CA PRO A 322 51.49 23.10 7.67
C PRO A 322 52.12 23.58 6.37
N MET A 323 51.40 24.41 5.61
CA MET A 323 52.04 25.48 4.84
C MET A 323 51.12 26.71 4.77
N ALA A 324 51.67 27.82 5.25
CA ALA A 324 51.19 29.20 5.15
C ALA A 324 49.92 29.62 5.95
N ARG A 325 50.19 30.09 7.18
CA ARG A 325 49.56 31.20 7.93
C ARG A 325 48.20 31.75 7.45
N SER A 326 47.16 31.59 8.26
CA SER A 326 46.55 32.69 9.04
C SER A 326 45.26 32.26 9.77
N ALA A 327 45.09 32.78 10.99
CA ALA A 327 43.89 32.82 11.84
C ALA A 327 43.31 31.49 12.38
N ALA A 328 43.69 31.19 13.63
CA ALA A 328 43.00 30.25 14.50
C ALA A 328 41.64 30.81 14.96
N MET A 329 40.60 29.98 14.96
CA MET A 329 39.38 30.18 15.76
C MET A 329 38.95 28.82 16.32
N SER A 330 39.03 28.68 17.65
CA SER A 330 38.61 27.53 18.42
C SER A 330 37.08 27.42 18.49
N CYS A 331 36.50 26.28 18.11
CA CYS A 331 35.09 25.98 18.31
C CYS A 331 34.86 25.43 19.74
N GLY A 332 34.11 26.16 20.58
CA GLY A 332 33.73 25.74 21.92
C GLY A 332 32.54 24.75 21.98
N PRO A 333 32.42 23.93 23.04
CA PRO A 333 31.43 22.87 23.15
C PRO A 333 30.12 23.41 23.74
N ARG A 334 29.19 23.89 22.92
CA ARG A 334 27.85 24.29 23.40
C ARG A 334 26.65 23.82 22.58
N TRP A 335 26.85 23.03 21.52
CA TRP A 335 25.77 22.69 20.59
C TRP A 335 25.54 21.18 20.43
N CYS A 336 25.73 20.43 21.52
CA CYS A 336 25.27 19.04 21.64
C CYS A 336 24.38 18.87 22.87
N SER A 337 23.17 19.42 22.84
CA SER A 337 22.10 18.96 23.72
C SER A 337 20.76 19.02 22.98
N ALA A 338 20.16 17.84 22.87
CA ALA A 338 18.94 17.53 22.14
C ALA A 338 17.70 18.28 22.64
N THR A 339 16.84 18.70 21.71
CA THR A 339 15.43 19.01 21.98
C THR A 339 14.61 17.72 21.89
N LYS A 340 14.24 17.18 23.07
CA LYS A 340 13.02 16.35 23.24
C LYS A 340 11.83 17.29 23.49
N PRO A 341 10.62 17.00 23.00
CA PRO A 341 9.45 17.81 23.33
C PRO A 341 9.02 17.54 24.77
N ARG A 342 8.75 18.59 25.54
CA ARG A 342 8.20 18.53 26.91
C ARG A 342 6.74 18.99 26.87
N GLU A 343 5.86 18.14 27.38
CA GLU A 343 4.43 18.40 27.62
C GLU A 343 4.24 19.68 28.43
N ARG A 344 3.31 20.55 28.01
CA ARG A 344 2.78 21.64 28.85
C ARG A 344 1.67 21.08 29.72
N SER A 345 1.97 20.86 31.00
CA SER A 345 0.99 20.91 32.08
C SER A 345 1.25 22.18 32.89
N SER A 346 0.28 23.08 32.94
CA SER A 346 0.29 24.24 33.85
C SER A 346 -0.63 23.94 35.03
N ARG A 347 -0.05 23.95 36.23
CA ARG A 347 -0.71 23.77 37.53
C ARG A 347 -1.39 25.06 38.01
N SER A 348 -2.62 24.89 38.51
CA SER A 348 -3.26 25.48 39.70
C SER A 348 -2.92 26.89 40.23
N ALA A 349 -3.97 27.66 40.55
CA ALA A 349 -4.04 28.52 41.74
C ALA A 349 -5.48 28.49 42.34
N PRO A 350 -5.66 28.61 43.68
CA PRO A 350 -6.94 28.48 44.39
C PRO A 350 -7.55 29.83 44.86
N MET A 351 -8.86 29.85 45.17
CA MET A 351 -9.62 30.70 46.13
C MET A 351 -11.09 30.81 45.65
N SER A 352 -12.05 30.14 46.31
CA SER A 352 -12.86 30.54 47.50
C SER A 352 -14.13 31.33 47.17
N ALA A 353 -15.27 30.83 47.68
CA ALA A 353 -16.53 31.51 48.01
C ALA A 353 -17.26 32.20 46.83
N ARG A 354 -18.42 31.74 46.37
CA ARG A 354 -19.74 31.71 47.01
C ARG A 354 -20.72 30.95 46.13
#